data_AF-A0A969MPF4-F1
#
_entry.id   AF-A0A969MPF4-F1
#
_cell.length_a   1.000
_cell.length_b   1.000
_cell.length_c   1.000
_cell.angle_alpha   90.00
_cell.angle_beta   90.00
_cell.angle_gamma   90.00
#
_symmetry.space_group_name_H-M   'P 1'
#
loop_
_entity.id
_entity.type
_entity.pdbx_description
1 polymer ?
#
loop_
_entity_poly.entity_id
_entity_poly.type
_entity_poly.pdbx_seq_one_letter_code
_entity_poly.pdbx_strand_id
1 'polypeptide(L)'
;MASIAQAYHQLEMPKEAQENIATSLEYLKDKSNYLGSEEEMQIKVFVKIIQGQLIEEKDKLKAIVAYKEAYEIIKNNPENTNPFKYNKILIPRNIESVYRGLFNLLANQNQENFRQQIKESLKEHLLTELEYSLKAKKWQEADEITSRIILFLTNREKEGYLDESGSNNLSCPLLQQIDKKWLENSKGNFGFSIQKKIWIHTKNRLGLKAWTMVDRDYENYFSFSSAVKWDTILHVTIYDLLSDIGDVELKEWRGVLPLSGLPTPWRLRASEKGMSETWHGSGEITRTSSFFSRAATCNL
;
A
#
# COMPACT_ATOMS: atom_id res chain seq x y z
N MET A 1 5.16 -9.44 27.12
CA MET A 1 6.15 -10.45 26.72
C MET A 1 6.23 -10.61 25.21
N ALA A 2 5.12 -10.78 24.48
CA ALA A 2 5.16 -10.82 23.01
C ALA A 2 5.79 -9.55 22.38
N SER A 3 5.51 -8.34 22.87
CA SER A 3 6.16 -7.12 22.38
C SER A 3 7.68 -7.09 22.67
N ILE A 4 8.11 -7.73 23.76
CA ILE A 4 9.53 -7.90 24.09
C ILE A 4 10.17 -8.89 23.11
N ALA A 5 9.48 -9.99 22.78
CA ALA A 5 9.94 -10.92 21.76
C ALA A 5 10.07 -10.24 20.38
N GLN A 6 9.15 -9.34 20.03
CA GLN A 6 9.24 -8.55 18.79
C GLN A 6 10.47 -7.63 18.82
N ALA A 7 10.74 -6.96 19.95
CA ALA A 7 11.92 -6.11 20.10
C ALA A 7 13.21 -6.93 19.98
N TYR A 8 13.31 -8.08 20.66
CA TYR A 8 14.47 -8.97 20.51
C TYR A 8 14.63 -9.50 19.08
N HIS A 9 13.53 -9.79 18.40
CA HIS A 9 13.58 -10.19 16.99
C HIS A 9 14.18 -9.07 16.11
N GLN A 10 13.76 -7.82 16.32
CA GLN A 10 14.31 -6.65 15.61
C GLN A 10 15.79 -6.39 15.92
N LEU A 11 16.26 -6.80 17.10
CA LEU A 11 17.67 -6.72 17.51
C LEU A 11 18.49 -7.94 17.08
N GLU A 12 17.94 -8.83 16.26
CA GLU A 12 18.61 -10.07 15.81
C GLU A 12 19.02 -11.00 16.96
N MET A 13 18.20 -11.04 18.02
CA MET A 13 18.38 -11.86 19.23
C MET A 13 17.34 -13.00 19.29
N PRO A 14 17.51 -14.08 18.49
CA PRO A 14 16.46 -15.07 18.30
C PRO A 14 16.22 -15.98 19.51
N LYS A 15 17.20 -16.19 20.40
CA LYS A 15 17.02 -17.05 21.58
C LYS A 15 16.11 -16.37 22.60
N GLU A 16 16.42 -15.11 22.90
CA GLU A 16 15.68 -14.25 23.82
C GLU A 16 14.26 -14.00 23.30
N ALA A 17 14.10 -13.83 21.97
CA ALA A 17 12.79 -13.75 21.34
C ALA A 17 11.98 -15.05 21.52
N GLN A 18 12.61 -16.22 21.31
CA GLN A 18 11.95 -17.52 21.49
C GLN A 18 11.55 -17.79 22.94
N GLU A 19 12.42 -17.48 23.90
CA GLU A 19 12.12 -17.60 25.33
C GLU A 19 10.91 -16.74 25.72
N ASN A 20 10.88 -15.46 25.30
CA ASN A 20 9.77 -14.55 25.59
C ASN A 20 8.45 -15.00 24.92
N ILE A 21 8.51 -15.66 23.77
CA ILE A 21 7.33 -16.30 23.16
C ILE A 21 6.85 -17.49 24.00
N ALA A 22 7.76 -18.36 24.45
CA ALA A 22 7.41 -19.51 25.26
C ALA A 22 6.72 -19.07 26.56
N THR A 23 7.27 -18.04 27.23
CA THR A 23 6.65 -17.45 28.42
C THR A 23 5.29 -16.80 28.10
N SER A 24 5.15 -16.15 26.94
CA SER A 24 3.86 -15.59 26.50
C SER A 24 2.79 -16.68 26.32
N LEU A 25 3.16 -17.82 25.73
CA LEU A 25 2.25 -18.95 25.54
C LEU A 25 1.85 -19.61 26.87
N GLU A 26 2.80 -19.75 27.80
CA GLU A 26 2.53 -20.32 29.12
C GLU A 26 1.59 -19.41 29.93
N TYR A 27 1.84 -18.10 29.90
CA TYR A 27 0.97 -17.12 30.55
C TYR A 27 -0.45 -17.12 29.98
N LEU A 28 -0.61 -17.27 28.66
CA LEU A 28 -1.93 -17.39 28.03
C LEU A 28 -2.69 -18.64 28.50
N LYS A 29 -2.00 -19.76 28.74
CA LYS A 29 -2.65 -20.97 29.27
C LYS A 29 -3.18 -20.73 30.69
N ASP A 30 -2.38 -20.10 31.56
CA ASP A 30 -2.75 -19.79 32.95
C ASP A 30 -3.88 -18.74 33.05
N LYS A 31 -3.86 -17.72 32.19
CA LYS A 31 -4.79 -16.59 32.23
C LYS A 31 -5.98 -16.68 31.29
N SER A 32 -6.17 -17.80 30.60
CA SER A 32 -7.33 -18.02 29.70
C SER A 32 -8.69 -17.75 30.37
N ASN A 33 -8.79 -17.93 31.68
CA ASN A 33 -10.00 -17.64 32.46
C ASN A 33 -10.20 -16.14 32.83
N TYR A 34 -9.20 -15.28 32.65
CA TYR A 34 -9.20 -13.87 33.09
C TYR A 34 -9.08 -12.85 31.94
N LEU A 35 -8.61 -13.26 30.77
CA LEU A 35 -8.59 -12.43 29.58
C LEU A 35 -9.98 -12.45 28.92
N GLY A 36 -10.46 -11.30 28.44
CA GLY A 36 -11.60 -11.26 27.54
C GLY A 36 -11.30 -12.06 26.27
N SER A 37 -12.33 -12.66 25.67
CA SER A 37 -12.16 -13.48 24.45
C SER A 37 -11.46 -12.72 23.33
N GLU A 38 -11.64 -11.40 23.28
CA GLU A 38 -11.04 -10.52 22.28
C GLU A 38 -9.54 -10.28 22.50
N GLU A 39 -9.12 -9.86 23.69
CA GLU A 39 -7.71 -9.62 24.00
C GLU A 39 -6.90 -10.92 23.89
N GLU A 40 -7.48 -12.03 24.35
CA GLU A 40 -6.87 -13.35 24.22
C GLU A 40 -6.64 -13.71 22.73
N MET A 41 -7.65 -13.51 21.86
CA MET A 41 -7.51 -13.74 20.42
C MET A 41 -6.42 -12.86 19.80
N GLN A 42 -6.40 -11.57 20.14
CA GLN A 42 -5.40 -10.64 19.60
C GLN A 42 -3.98 -11.03 20.02
N ILE A 43 -3.77 -11.41 21.28
CA ILE A 43 -2.45 -11.85 21.77
C ILE A 43 -2.05 -13.16 21.08
N LYS A 44 -2.99 -14.12 20.90
CA LYS A 44 -2.71 -15.38 20.18
C LYS A 44 -2.23 -15.10 18.75
N VAL A 45 -2.93 -14.24 18.01
CA VAL A 45 -2.52 -13.83 16.66
C VAL A 45 -1.12 -13.21 16.68
N PHE A 46 -0.88 -12.28 17.59
CA PHE A 46 0.42 -11.59 17.69
C PHE A 46 1.56 -12.56 18.01
N VAL A 47 1.38 -13.48 18.95
CA VAL A 47 2.36 -14.53 19.27
C VAL A 47 2.65 -15.41 18.05
N LYS A 48 1.61 -15.81 17.30
CA LYS A 48 1.76 -16.65 16.11
C LYS A 48 2.50 -15.95 14.98
N ILE A 49 2.33 -14.64 14.83
CA ILE A 49 3.11 -13.81 13.90
C ILE A 49 4.61 -13.90 14.23
N ILE A 50 4.98 -13.59 15.47
CA ILE A 50 6.40 -13.60 15.87
C ILE A 50 6.99 -15.01 15.78
N GLN A 51 6.21 -16.05 16.10
CA GLN A 51 6.62 -17.45 15.89
C GLN A 51 6.92 -17.76 14.43
N GLY A 52 6.05 -17.32 13.51
CA GLY A 52 6.27 -17.47 12.08
C GLY A 52 7.56 -16.80 11.64
N GLN A 53 7.75 -15.53 12.02
CA GLN A 53 8.91 -14.72 11.65
C GLN A 53 10.24 -15.31 12.15
N LEU A 54 10.30 -15.79 13.40
CA LEU A 54 11.52 -16.34 13.99
C LEU A 54 11.96 -17.69 13.40
N ILE A 55 11.01 -18.47 12.88
CA ILE A 55 11.26 -19.84 12.41
C ILE A 55 11.37 -19.90 10.89
N GLU A 56 10.87 -18.89 10.17
CA GLU A 56 10.77 -18.86 8.69
C GLU A 56 12.06 -19.25 7.97
N GLU A 57 13.22 -18.72 8.41
CA GLU A 57 14.51 -19.03 7.81
C GLU A 57 14.97 -20.48 8.07
N LYS A 58 14.61 -21.04 9.22
CA LYS A 58 15.05 -22.37 9.68
C LYS A 58 14.15 -23.48 9.19
N ASP A 59 12.83 -23.26 9.22
CA ASP A 59 11.80 -24.25 8.93
C ASP A 59 10.55 -23.59 8.36
N LYS A 60 10.52 -23.47 7.04
CA LYS A 60 9.42 -22.84 6.29
C LYS A 60 8.07 -23.52 6.55
N LEU A 61 8.04 -24.84 6.76
CA LEU A 61 6.79 -25.57 7.01
C LEU A 61 6.21 -25.20 8.37
N LYS A 62 7.05 -25.10 9.41
CA LYS A 62 6.59 -24.62 10.73
C LYS A 62 6.14 -23.17 10.71
N ALA A 63 6.82 -22.30 9.96
CA ALA A 63 6.37 -20.92 9.79
C ALA A 63 5.00 -20.85 9.11
N ILE A 64 4.76 -21.66 8.06
CA ILE A 64 3.44 -21.77 7.43
C ILE A 64 2.38 -22.20 8.45
N VAL A 65 2.67 -23.18 9.31
CA VAL A 65 1.71 -23.61 10.36
C VAL A 65 1.38 -22.45 11.30
N ALA A 66 2.39 -21.73 11.80
CA ALA A 66 2.17 -20.59 12.69
C ALA A 66 1.33 -19.49 12.02
N TYR A 67 1.64 -19.10 10.79
CA TYR A 67 0.85 -18.10 10.09
C TYR A 67 -0.57 -18.60 9.72
N LYS A 68 -0.76 -19.90 9.42
CA LYS A 68 -2.09 -20.48 9.17
C LYS A 68 -2.97 -20.40 10.41
N GLU A 69 -2.42 -20.69 11.58
CA GLU A 69 -3.15 -20.55 12.84
C GLU A 69 -3.56 -19.08 13.10
N ALA A 70 -2.65 -18.12 12.87
CA ALA A 70 -2.98 -16.70 12.95
C ALA A 70 -4.09 -16.31 11.96
N TYR A 71 -3.98 -16.77 10.71
CA TYR A 71 -4.94 -16.52 9.64
C TYR A 71 -6.34 -17.03 9.99
N GLU A 72 -6.46 -18.26 10.50
CA GLU A 72 -7.76 -18.82 10.87
C GLU A 72 -8.42 -18.05 12.03
N ILE A 73 -7.64 -17.56 13.01
CA ILE A 73 -8.19 -16.71 14.08
C ILE A 73 -8.74 -15.40 13.49
N ILE A 74 -7.97 -14.74 12.62
CA ILE A 74 -8.37 -13.47 11.97
C ILE A 74 -9.62 -13.67 11.12
N LYS A 75 -9.64 -14.72 10.29
CA LYS A 75 -10.74 -15.02 9.37
C LYS A 75 -12.05 -15.34 10.10
N ASN A 76 -11.98 -16.08 11.22
CA ASN A 76 -13.16 -16.49 11.95
C ASN A 76 -13.66 -15.43 12.94
N ASN A 77 -12.83 -14.44 13.29
CA ASN A 77 -13.18 -13.41 14.29
C ASN A 77 -12.85 -11.98 13.80
N PRO A 78 -13.31 -11.57 12.60
CA PRO A 78 -12.87 -10.33 11.95
C PRO A 78 -13.12 -9.08 12.79
N GLU A 79 -14.23 -9.03 13.54
CA GLU A 79 -14.58 -7.89 14.39
C GLU A 79 -13.67 -7.72 15.62
N ASN A 80 -13.20 -8.83 16.19
CA ASN A 80 -12.34 -8.84 17.37
C ASN A 80 -10.88 -8.60 16.97
N THR A 81 -10.45 -9.09 15.80
CA THR A 81 -9.10 -8.90 15.26
C THR A 81 -8.94 -7.66 14.38
N ASN A 82 -10.00 -6.86 14.20
CA ASN A 82 -9.95 -5.63 13.40
C ASN A 82 -9.00 -4.59 14.03
N PRO A 83 -7.86 -4.24 13.38
CA PRO A 83 -6.87 -3.33 13.93
C PRO A 83 -7.28 -1.84 13.83
N PHE A 84 -8.42 -1.54 13.20
CA PHE A 84 -8.91 -0.17 12.96
C PHE A 84 -9.91 0.32 14.01
N LYS A 85 -10.09 -0.45 15.09
CA LYS A 85 -10.91 -0.06 16.25
C LYS A 85 -10.02 0.48 17.38
N TYR A 86 -10.61 1.21 18.31
CA TYR A 86 -9.90 1.74 19.49
C TYR A 86 -9.37 0.61 20.39
N ASN A 87 -8.24 0.87 21.06
CA ASN A 87 -7.62 -0.01 22.08
C ASN A 87 -7.26 -1.43 21.61
N LYS A 88 -6.74 -1.56 20.39
CA LYS A 88 -6.30 -2.85 19.84
C LYS A 88 -4.82 -3.11 20.10
N ILE A 89 -4.50 -4.38 20.38
CA ILE A 89 -3.14 -4.89 20.49
C ILE A 89 -2.55 -5.09 19.09
N LEU A 90 -3.38 -5.59 18.16
CA LEU A 90 -2.98 -5.76 16.77
C LEU A 90 -3.01 -4.42 16.03
N ILE A 91 -1.91 -4.12 15.34
CA ILE A 91 -1.83 -3.01 14.38
C ILE A 91 -1.99 -3.52 12.94
N PRO A 92 -2.33 -2.66 11.96
CA PRO A 92 -2.56 -3.09 10.57
C PRO A 92 -1.40 -3.91 9.97
N ARG A 93 -0.16 -3.52 10.28
CA ARG A 93 1.05 -4.23 9.85
C ARG A 93 1.16 -5.66 10.41
N ASN A 94 0.59 -5.95 11.58
CA ASN A 94 0.57 -7.32 12.11
C ASN A 94 -0.28 -8.24 11.23
N ILE A 95 -1.49 -7.80 10.88
CA ILE A 95 -2.41 -8.55 10.02
C ILE A 95 -1.79 -8.73 8.62
N GLU A 96 -1.23 -7.66 8.05
CA GLU A 96 -0.52 -7.70 6.77
C GLU A 96 0.64 -8.72 6.78
N SER A 97 1.39 -8.82 7.89
CA SER A 97 2.51 -9.76 8.02
C SER A 97 2.06 -11.22 7.92
N VAL A 98 0.89 -11.57 8.48
CA VAL A 98 0.31 -12.92 8.35
C VAL A 98 0.08 -13.26 6.89
N TYR A 99 -0.62 -12.37 6.16
CA TYR A 99 -0.96 -12.63 4.77
C TYR A 99 0.30 -12.65 3.89
N ARG A 100 1.26 -11.76 4.10
CA ARG A 100 2.51 -11.73 3.33
C ARG A 100 3.37 -12.97 3.58
N GLY A 101 3.53 -13.37 4.84
CA GLY A 101 4.24 -14.60 5.21
C GLY A 101 3.64 -15.82 4.51
N LEU A 102 2.32 -15.99 4.59
CA LEU A 102 1.63 -17.06 3.87
C LEU A 102 1.79 -16.96 2.36
N PHE A 103 1.50 -15.79 1.77
CA PHE A 103 1.53 -15.61 0.32
C PHE A 103 2.91 -15.94 -0.30
N ASN A 104 3.97 -15.55 0.39
CA ASN A 104 5.35 -15.80 -0.03
C ASN A 104 5.75 -17.27 0.16
N LEU A 105 5.46 -17.87 1.32
CA LEU A 105 5.86 -19.25 1.61
C LEU A 105 5.08 -20.28 0.80
N LEU A 106 3.81 -20.00 0.48
CA LEU A 106 2.95 -20.90 -0.30
C LEU A 106 3.32 -20.98 -1.78
N ALA A 107 4.10 -20.04 -2.31
CA ALA A 107 4.50 -20.02 -3.72
C ALA A 107 5.24 -21.31 -4.16
N ASN A 108 5.86 -22.02 -3.22
CA ASN A 108 6.64 -23.23 -3.49
C ASN A 108 5.94 -24.53 -3.01
N GLN A 109 4.64 -24.48 -2.67
CA GLN A 109 3.96 -25.56 -1.93
C GLN A 109 2.79 -26.21 -2.69
N ASN A 110 2.62 -25.95 -4.00
CA ASN A 110 1.49 -26.44 -4.80
C ASN A 110 0.11 -26.11 -4.20
N GLN A 111 -0.02 -25.01 -3.44
CA GLN A 111 -1.26 -24.59 -2.78
C GLN A 111 -1.87 -23.35 -3.45
N GLU A 112 -1.97 -23.34 -4.78
CA GLU A 112 -2.33 -22.11 -5.53
C GLU A 112 -3.72 -21.56 -5.16
N ASN A 113 -4.70 -22.44 -4.93
CA ASN A 113 -6.04 -22.02 -4.50
C ASN A 113 -6.01 -21.27 -3.16
N PHE A 114 -5.26 -21.80 -2.18
CA PHE A 114 -5.13 -21.15 -0.88
C PHE A 114 -4.31 -19.87 -1.00
N ARG A 115 -3.24 -19.87 -1.80
CA ARG A 115 -2.43 -18.69 -2.06
C ARG A 115 -3.25 -17.56 -2.69
N GLN A 116 -4.15 -17.87 -3.62
CA GLN A 116 -5.07 -16.90 -4.21
C GLN A 116 -6.07 -16.35 -3.19
N GLN A 117 -6.57 -17.19 -2.27
CA GLN A 117 -7.41 -16.74 -1.15
C GLN A 117 -6.66 -15.77 -0.22
N ILE A 118 -5.39 -16.05 0.08
CA ILE A 118 -4.54 -15.14 0.88
C ILE A 118 -4.30 -13.82 0.13
N LYS A 119 -4.06 -13.87 -1.20
CA LYS A 119 -3.93 -12.67 -2.03
C LYS A 119 -5.17 -11.77 -1.94
N GLU A 120 -6.36 -12.38 -2.00
CA GLU A 120 -7.62 -11.66 -1.88
C GLU A 120 -7.80 -11.07 -0.46
N SER A 121 -7.47 -11.83 0.58
CA SER A 121 -7.53 -11.37 1.97
C SER A 121 -6.60 -10.18 2.22
N LEU A 122 -5.38 -10.22 1.67
CA LEU A 122 -4.42 -9.12 1.74
C LEU A 122 -4.92 -7.88 0.99
N LYS A 123 -5.52 -8.06 -0.19
CA LYS A 123 -6.14 -6.95 -0.94
C LYS A 123 -7.22 -6.27 -0.11
N GLU A 124 -8.16 -7.02 0.46
CA GLU A 124 -9.25 -6.45 1.26
C GLU A 124 -8.74 -5.76 2.54
N HIS A 125 -7.73 -6.33 3.21
CA HIS A 125 -7.08 -5.70 4.35
C HIS A 125 -6.48 -4.34 3.97
N LEU A 126 -5.70 -4.27 2.88
CA LEU A 126 -5.08 -3.02 2.42
C LEU A 126 -6.13 -1.99 1.96
N LEU A 127 -7.21 -2.42 1.30
CA LEU A 127 -8.31 -1.53 0.92
C LEU A 127 -9.06 -0.96 2.13
N THR A 128 -9.17 -1.74 3.21
CA THR A 128 -9.73 -1.29 4.48
C THR A 128 -8.79 -0.30 5.17
N GLU A 129 -7.48 -0.58 5.16
CA GLU A 129 -6.44 0.34 5.66
C GLU A 129 -6.48 1.68 4.91
N LEU A 130 -6.63 1.65 3.58
CA LEU A 130 -6.78 2.84 2.75
C LEU A 130 -7.99 3.66 3.17
N GLU A 131 -9.15 3.04 3.30
CA GLU A 131 -10.37 3.73 3.69
C GLU A 131 -10.27 4.34 5.09
N TYR A 132 -9.66 3.62 6.04
CA TYR A 132 -9.42 4.13 7.39
C TYR A 132 -8.53 5.38 7.37
N SER A 133 -7.40 5.34 6.66
CA SER A 133 -6.49 6.48 6.53
C SER A 133 -7.15 7.67 5.84
N LEU A 134 -7.92 7.43 4.78
CA LEU A 134 -8.66 8.48 4.07
C LEU A 134 -9.71 9.15 4.96
N LYS A 135 -10.51 8.39 5.73
CA LYS A 135 -11.49 8.94 6.68
C LYS A 135 -10.82 9.77 7.77
N ALA A 136 -9.63 9.34 8.21
CA ALA A 136 -8.82 10.06 9.18
C ALA A 136 -8.04 11.24 8.60
N LYS A 137 -8.17 11.54 7.30
CA LYS A 137 -7.40 12.57 6.57
C LYS A 137 -5.89 12.39 6.68
N LYS A 138 -5.44 11.14 6.87
CA LYS A 138 -4.04 10.72 6.88
C LYS A 138 -3.57 10.53 5.46
N TRP A 139 -3.37 11.64 4.76
CA TRP A 139 -3.16 11.66 3.31
C TRP A 139 -1.88 10.97 2.87
N GLN A 140 -0.80 11.14 3.63
CA GLN A 140 0.47 10.47 3.37
C GLN A 140 0.30 8.95 3.46
N GLU A 141 -0.25 8.46 4.56
CA GLU A 141 -0.45 7.03 4.77
C GLU A 141 -1.40 6.44 3.72
N ALA A 142 -2.48 7.16 3.38
CA ALA A 142 -3.41 6.74 2.32
C ALA A 142 -2.71 6.61 0.96
N ASP A 143 -1.80 7.53 0.61
CA ASP A 143 -1.05 7.50 -0.64
C ASP A 143 -0.01 6.36 -0.68
N GLU A 144 0.69 6.13 0.44
CA GLU A 144 1.60 5.00 0.61
C GLU A 144 0.86 3.65 0.53
N ILE A 145 -0.31 3.52 1.16
CA ILE A 145 -1.18 2.33 1.06
C ILE A 145 -1.63 2.13 -0.39
N THR A 146 -2.05 3.19 -1.07
CA THR A 146 -2.49 3.11 -2.48
C THR A 146 -1.36 2.57 -3.36
N SER A 147 -0.12 3.06 -3.17
CA SER A 147 1.08 2.56 -3.85
C SER A 147 1.30 1.07 -3.56
N ARG A 148 1.23 0.65 -2.29
CA ARG A 148 1.39 -0.76 -1.90
C ARG A 148 0.37 -1.68 -2.57
N ILE A 149 -0.91 -1.29 -2.62
CA ILE A 149 -1.98 -2.08 -3.27
C ILE A 149 -1.66 -2.29 -4.75
N ILE A 150 -1.34 -1.21 -5.46
CA ILE A 150 -1.08 -1.24 -6.90
C ILE A 150 0.15 -2.10 -7.20
N LEU A 151 1.25 -1.90 -6.46
CA LEU A 151 2.48 -2.66 -6.67
C LEU A 151 2.30 -4.14 -6.30
N PHE A 152 1.62 -4.46 -5.21
CA PHE A 152 1.33 -5.85 -4.82
C PHE A 152 0.55 -6.58 -5.91
N LEU A 153 -0.54 -5.98 -6.39
CA LEU A 153 -1.46 -6.66 -7.31
C LEU A 153 -0.92 -6.76 -8.74
N THR A 154 0.06 -5.92 -9.08
CA THR A 154 0.79 -5.96 -10.36
C THR A 154 2.09 -6.74 -10.29
N ASN A 155 2.43 -7.32 -9.12
CA ASN A 155 3.70 -8.02 -8.85
C ASN A 155 4.95 -7.13 -9.07
N ARG A 156 4.88 -5.87 -8.61
CA ARG A 156 5.87 -4.81 -8.83
C ARG A 156 6.50 -4.27 -7.54
N GLU A 157 6.28 -4.94 -6.41
CA GLU A 157 6.77 -4.48 -5.11
C GLU A 157 8.31 -4.44 -5.04
N LYS A 158 9.01 -5.32 -5.78
CA LYS A 158 10.48 -5.33 -5.81
C LYS A 158 11.05 -4.14 -6.60
N GLU A 159 10.39 -3.77 -7.69
CA GLU A 159 10.76 -2.66 -8.54
C GLU A 159 10.45 -1.32 -7.87
N GLY A 160 9.38 -1.27 -7.06
CA GLY A 160 8.96 -0.05 -6.36
C GLY A 160 8.30 1.00 -7.27
N TYR A 161 8.05 0.67 -8.54
CA TYR A 161 7.34 1.52 -9.49
C TYR A 161 6.47 0.70 -10.44
N LEU A 162 5.37 1.30 -10.89
CA LEU A 162 4.48 0.73 -11.89
C LEU A 162 5.01 1.05 -13.30
N ASP A 163 5.30 0.03 -14.10
CA ASP A 163 5.63 0.23 -15.52
C ASP A 163 4.40 0.12 -16.42
N GLU A 164 4.62 0.17 -17.73
CA GLU A 164 3.57 0.00 -18.72
C GLU A 164 2.90 -1.38 -18.64
N SER A 165 3.66 -2.45 -18.44
CA SER A 165 3.09 -3.81 -18.32
C SER A 165 2.18 -3.92 -17.09
N GLY A 166 2.65 -3.43 -15.93
CA GLY A 166 1.87 -3.37 -14.71
C GLY A 166 0.61 -2.50 -14.87
N SER A 167 0.73 -1.35 -15.54
CA SER A 167 -0.41 -0.47 -15.84
C SER A 167 -1.46 -1.21 -16.68
N ASN A 168 -1.06 -1.89 -17.74
CA ASN A 168 -1.98 -2.64 -18.60
C ASN A 168 -2.66 -3.81 -17.86
N ASN A 169 -1.96 -4.42 -16.90
CA ASN A 169 -2.47 -5.55 -16.10
C ASN A 169 -3.28 -5.12 -14.87
N LEU A 170 -3.34 -3.82 -14.56
CA LEU A 170 -4.09 -3.32 -13.41
C LEU A 170 -5.58 -3.56 -13.60
N SER A 171 -6.22 -4.29 -12.69
CA SER A 171 -7.63 -4.65 -12.77
C SER A 171 -8.53 -3.40 -12.73
N CYS A 172 -9.50 -3.31 -13.66
CA CYS A 172 -10.44 -2.18 -13.68
C CYS A 172 -11.31 -2.09 -12.41
N PRO A 173 -11.91 -3.19 -11.89
CA PRO A 173 -12.61 -3.15 -10.61
C PRO A 173 -11.77 -2.60 -9.46
N LEU A 174 -10.49 -2.99 -9.37
CA LEU A 174 -9.59 -2.48 -8.33
C LEU A 174 -9.35 -0.98 -8.50
N LEU A 175 -9.03 -0.55 -9.72
CA LEU A 175 -8.74 0.85 -10.01
C LEU A 175 -9.95 1.75 -9.72
N GLN A 176 -11.15 1.32 -10.10
CA GLN A 176 -12.41 1.99 -9.80
C GLN A 176 -12.68 2.03 -8.29
N GLN A 177 -12.39 0.96 -7.56
CA GLN A 177 -12.58 0.89 -6.11
C GLN A 177 -11.66 1.85 -5.36
N ILE A 178 -10.37 1.91 -5.74
CA ILE A 178 -9.41 2.87 -5.19
C ILE A 178 -9.85 4.30 -5.49
N ASP A 179 -10.18 4.61 -6.75
CA ASP A 179 -10.61 5.95 -7.17
C ASP A 179 -11.85 6.42 -6.42
N LYS A 180 -12.87 5.54 -6.29
CA LYS A 180 -14.08 5.83 -5.53
C LYS A 180 -13.79 6.21 -4.08
N LYS A 181 -12.90 5.47 -3.40
CA LYS A 181 -12.52 5.78 -2.01
C LYS A 181 -11.86 7.16 -1.90
N TRP A 182 -10.95 7.49 -2.82
CA TRP A 182 -10.32 8.81 -2.87
C TRP A 182 -11.33 9.93 -3.11
N LEU A 183 -12.25 9.75 -4.07
CA LEU A 183 -13.30 10.73 -4.37
C LEU A 183 -14.22 10.97 -3.16
N GLU A 184 -14.73 9.91 -2.55
CA GLU A 184 -15.69 10.00 -1.43
C GLU A 184 -15.09 10.73 -0.23
N ASN A 185 -13.84 10.43 0.12
CA ASN A 185 -13.20 10.96 1.32
C ASN A 185 -12.51 12.33 1.09
N SER A 186 -12.37 12.78 -0.16
CA SER A 186 -11.81 14.08 -0.51
C SER A 186 -12.84 15.09 -1.03
N LYS A 187 -14.14 14.77 -0.95
CA LYS A 187 -15.23 15.54 -1.57
C LYS A 187 -15.03 15.77 -3.07
N GLY A 188 -14.48 14.76 -3.75
CA GLY A 188 -14.23 14.77 -5.19
C GLY A 188 -13.04 15.63 -5.63
N ASN A 189 -12.12 15.96 -4.72
CA ASN A 189 -10.91 16.71 -5.04
C ASN A 189 -9.73 15.83 -5.46
N PHE A 190 -9.62 14.63 -4.89
CA PHE A 190 -8.54 13.67 -5.13
C PHE A 190 -9.07 12.42 -5.81
N GLY A 191 -8.20 11.75 -6.57
CA GLY A 191 -8.52 10.54 -7.33
C GLY A 191 -7.89 10.52 -8.72
N PHE A 192 -7.68 9.32 -9.24
CA PHE A 192 -7.14 9.08 -10.58
C PHE A 192 -8.08 9.56 -11.68
N SER A 193 -9.41 9.51 -11.48
CA SER A 193 -10.38 10.07 -12.43
C SER A 193 -10.25 11.59 -12.54
N ILE A 194 -9.94 12.27 -11.43
CA ILE A 194 -9.67 13.71 -11.41
C ILE A 194 -8.38 14.01 -12.17
N GLN A 195 -7.30 13.31 -11.84
CA GLN A 195 -6.01 13.48 -12.52
C GLN A 195 -6.11 13.18 -14.01
N LYS A 196 -6.79 12.11 -14.42
CA LYS A 196 -7.02 11.78 -15.83
C LYS A 196 -7.75 12.90 -16.58
N LYS A 197 -8.77 13.51 -15.96
CA LYS A 197 -9.47 14.66 -16.56
C LYS A 197 -8.52 15.84 -16.76
N ILE A 198 -7.66 16.11 -15.78
CA ILE A 198 -6.64 17.17 -15.87
C ILE A 198 -5.61 16.83 -16.96
N TRP A 199 -5.13 15.59 -17.02
CA TRP A 199 -4.21 15.08 -18.05
C TRP A 199 -4.72 15.36 -19.47
N ILE A 200 -5.98 15.02 -19.75
CA ILE A 200 -6.62 15.27 -21.04
C ILE A 200 -6.82 16.78 -21.27
N HIS A 201 -7.22 17.52 -20.24
CA HIS A 201 -7.43 18.97 -20.33
C HIS A 201 -6.15 19.72 -20.72
N THR A 202 -5.01 19.31 -20.17
CA THR A 202 -3.66 19.82 -20.49
C THR A 202 -3.08 19.19 -21.76
N LYS A 203 -3.93 18.61 -22.62
CA LYS A 203 -3.60 18.12 -23.97
C LYS A 203 -2.64 16.94 -24.02
N ASN A 204 -2.42 16.26 -22.90
CA ASN A 204 -1.57 15.08 -22.91
C ASN A 204 -2.23 13.90 -23.65
N ARG A 205 -1.42 13.19 -24.42
CA ARG A 205 -1.84 11.97 -25.13
C ARG A 205 -1.93 10.81 -24.13
N LEU A 206 -2.86 9.88 -24.40
CA LEU A 206 -2.95 8.60 -23.69
C LEU A 206 -2.13 7.54 -24.43
N GLY A 207 -1.48 6.64 -23.70
CA GLY A 207 -0.74 5.50 -24.29
C GLY A 207 0.49 5.92 -25.09
N LEU A 208 1.12 7.03 -24.70
CA LEU A 208 2.30 7.57 -25.37
C LEU A 208 3.47 6.59 -25.30
N LYS A 209 4.17 6.41 -26.42
CA LYS A 209 5.39 5.60 -26.50
C LYS A 209 6.60 6.52 -26.64
N ALA A 210 7.72 6.14 -26.01
CA ALA A 210 8.93 6.96 -25.98
C ALA A 210 9.41 7.36 -27.38
N TRP A 211 9.37 6.43 -28.35
CA TRP A 211 9.78 6.68 -29.74
C TRP A 211 8.79 7.51 -30.56
N THR A 212 7.63 7.87 -30.00
CA THR A 212 6.60 8.71 -30.64
C THR A 212 6.45 10.07 -29.96
N MET A 213 7.30 10.35 -28.98
CA MET A 213 7.28 11.60 -28.23
C MET A 213 7.82 12.74 -29.09
N VAL A 214 7.21 13.92 -28.91
CA VAL A 214 7.67 15.19 -29.47
C VAL A 214 7.83 16.21 -28.34
N ASP A 215 8.51 17.33 -28.60
CA ASP A 215 8.77 18.37 -27.58
C ASP A 215 7.48 18.83 -26.86
N ARG A 216 6.38 18.94 -27.61
CA ARG A 216 5.07 19.29 -27.06
C ARG A 216 4.57 18.30 -25.99
N ASP A 217 4.95 17.03 -26.04
CA ASP A 217 4.57 16.05 -25.01
C ASP A 217 5.22 16.37 -23.66
N TYR A 218 6.42 16.95 -23.66
CA TYR A 218 7.07 17.43 -22.43
C TYR A 218 6.35 18.66 -21.88
N GLU A 219 6.06 19.66 -22.74
CA GLU A 219 5.34 20.88 -22.35
C GLU A 219 3.95 20.59 -21.77
N ASN A 220 3.22 19.67 -22.40
CA ASN A 220 1.90 19.22 -21.93
C ASN A 220 2.01 18.52 -20.57
N TYR A 221 3.05 17.71 -20.37
CA TYR A 221 3.28 17.04 -19.09
C TYR A 221 3.63 18.03 -17.97
N PHE A 222 4.47 19.01 -18.25
CA PHE A 222 4.72 20.10 -17.30
C PHE A 222 3.44 20.84 -16.96
N SER A 223 2.61 21.17 -17.96
CA SER A 223 1.30 21.79 -17.74
C SER A 223 0.37 20.94 -16.86
N PHE A 224 0.35 19.62 -17.08
CA PHE A 224 -0.35 18.67 -16.20
C PHE A 224 0.18 18.75 -14.77
N SER A 225 1.48 18.62 -14.60
CA SER A 225 2.10 18.64 -13.28
C SER A 225 1.81 19.93 -12.51
N SER A 226 1.93 21.08 -13.17
CA SER A 226 1.60 22.36 -12.54
C SER A 226 0.13 22.44 -12.14
N ALA A 227 -0.77 21.89 -12.97
CA ALA A 227 -2.19 21.84 -12.65
C ALA A 227 -2.49 20.95 -11.43
N VAL A 228 -1.75 19.85 -11.23
CA VAL A 228 -1.88 18.97 -10.06
C VAL A 228 -0.87 19.26 -8.94
N LYS A 229 -0.07 20.34 -9.06
CA LYS A 229 0.91 20.82 -8.07
C LYS A 229 2.10 19.88 -7.79
N TRP A 230 2.43 18.98 -8.73
CA TRP A 230 3.53 18.03 -8.54
C TRP A 230 4.93 18.62 -8.77
N ASP A 231 5.04 19.83 -9.33
CA ASP A 231 6.28 20.57 -9.62
C ASP A 231 6.53 21.75 -8.68
N THR A 232 5.56 22.07 -7.82
CA THR A 232 5.57 23.27 -6.97
C THR A 232 6.01 23.01 -5.53
N ILE A 233 5.82 21.80 -5.00
CA ILE A 233 5.93 21.52 -3.56
C ILE A 233 6.65 20.19 -3.35
N LEU A 234 7.58 20.12 -2.39
CA LEU A 234 8.25 18.87 -2.02
C LEU A 234 7.22 17.89 -1.43
N HIS A 235 7.36 16.59 -1.70
CA HIS A 235 6.42 15.56 -1.25
C HIS A 235 6.08 15.66 0.24
N VAL A 236 7.08 15.76 1.11
CA VAL A 236 6.89 15.89 2.56
C VAL A 236 6.04 17.12 2.89
N THR A 237 6.33 18.26 2.25
CA THR A 237 5.59 19.51 2.48
C THR A 237 4.15 19.47 1.96
N ILE A 238 3.82 18.60 1.00
CA ILE A 238 2.45 18.47 0.49
C ILE A 238 1.54 17.86 1.56
N TYR A 239 2.02 16.83 2.27
CA TYR A 239 1.21 16.13 3.27
C TYR A 239 1.03 16.96 4.53
N ASP A 240 2.06 17.69 4.95
CA ASP A 240 1.98 18.64 6.07
C ASP A 240 0.92 19.71 5.78
N LEU A 241 0.99 20.33 4.60
CA LEU A 241 0.01 21.34 4.17
C LEU A 241 -1.41 20.76 4.08
N LEU A 242 -1.59 19.55 3.54
CA LEU A 242 -2.90 18.92 3.42
C LEU A 242 -3.51 18.48 4.77
N SER A 243 -2.67 18.28 5.79
CA SER A 243 -3.12 17.89 7.12
C SER A 243 -3.70 19.06 7.92
N ASP A 244 -3.25 20.28 7.64
CA ASP A 244 -3.61 21.50 8.36
C ASP A 244 -4.80 22.27 7.74
N ILE A 245 -5.17 21.95 6.50
CA ILE A 245 -6.18 22.71 5.75
C ILE A 245 -7.61 22.19 5.91
N GLY A 246 -8.57 23.12 5.86
CA GLY A 246 -10.01 22.82 5.91
C GLY A 246 -10.59 22.33 4.58
N ASP A 247 -11.82 21.85 4.61
CA ASP A 247 -12.47 21.27 3.42
C ASP A 247 -12.68 22.27 2.26
N VAL A 248 -12.76 23.57 2.56
CA VAL A 248 -12.92 24.64 1.56
C VAL A 248 -11.63 24.81 0.75
N GLU A 249 -10.48 24.70 1.43
CA GLU A 249 -9.15 24.88 0.85
C GLU A 249 -8.70 23.65 0.04
N LEU A 250 -9.24 22.45 0.32
CA LEU A 250 -8.98 21.23 -0.46
C LEU A 250 -9.25 21.39 -1.97
N LYS A 251 -10.15 22.29 -2.36
CA LYS A 251 -10.45 22.55 -3.78
C LYS A 251 -9.25 23.11 -4.53
N GLU A 252 -8.40 23.88 -3.87
CA GLU A 252 -7.16 24.40 -4.47
C GLU A 252 -6.16 23.29 -4.77
N TRP A 253 -6.27 22.17 -4.06
CA TRP A 253 -5.40 21.01 -4.17
C TRP A 253 -5.93 19.93 -5.11
N ARG A 254 -6.96 20.24 -5.91
CA ARG A 254 -7.61 19.28 -6.80
C ARG A 254 -6.60 18.51 -7.68
N GLY A 255 -6.69 17.19 -7.63
CA GLY A 255 -5.86 16.27 -8.42
C GLY A 255 -4.47 16.01 -7.85
N VAL A 256 -4.06 16.64 -6.73
CA VAL A 256 -2.71 16.46 -6.18
C VAL A 256 -2.46 15.02 -5.71
N LEU A 257 -3.48 14.37 -5.16
CA LEU A 257 -3.43 12.98 -4.69
C LEU A 257 -4.41 12.08 -5.44
N PRO A 258 -4.13 10.76 -5.48
CA PRO A 258 -2.91 10.12 -4.98
C PRO A 258 -1.71 10.24 -5.95
N LEU A 259 -0.49 10.13 -5.42
CA LEU A 259 0.73 10.07 -6.23
C LEU A 259 0.99 8.64 -6.69
N SER A 260 0.81 7.63 -5.82
CA SER A 260 0.76 6.20 -6.18
C SER A 260 1.94 5.66 -7.00
N GLY A 261 3.15 6.19 -6.78
CA GLY A 261 4.32 5.83 -7.59
C GLY A 261 4.25 6.33 -9.04
N LEU A 262 3.27 7.17 -9.38
CA LEU A 262 3.31 8.02 -10.57
C LEU A 262 4.47 9.01 -10.40
N PRO A 263 5.27 9.21 -11.45
CA PRO A 263 6.43 10.08 -11.36
C PRO A 263 5.98 11.54 -11.19
N THR A 264 6.59 12.22 -10.21
CA THR A 264 6.45 13.67 -10.01
C THR A 264 7.62 14.42 -10.62
N PRO A 265 7.44 15.63 -11.15
CA PRO A 265 8.52 16.36 -11.83
C PRO A 265 9.73 16.75 -11.01
N TRP A 266 9.70 16.63 -9.68
CA TRP A 266 10.92 16.72 -8.89
C TRP A 266 11.97 15.68 -9.30
N ARG A 267 11.57 14.49 -9.77
CA ARG A 267 12.50 13.50 -10.35
C ARG A 267 13.09 13.99 -11.67
N LEU A 268 12.32 14.74 -12.47
CA LEU A 268 12.81 15.41 -13.68
C LEU A 268 13.82 16.52 -13.35
N ARG A 269 13.46 17.48 -12.48
CA ARG A 269 14.34 18.62 -12.12
C ARG A 269 15.61 18.21 -11.38
N ALA A 270 15.56 17.18 -10.54
CA ALA A 270 16.76 16.68 -9.87
C ALA A 270 17.77 16.07 -10.88
N SER A 271 17.28 15.55 -12.01
CA SER A 271 18.13 15.03 -13.10
C SER A 271 18.68 16.11 -14.04
N GLU A 272 18.08 17.31 -14.07
CA GLU A 272 18.53 18.46 -14.87
C GLU A 272 19.84 19.09 -14.37
N LYS A 273 20.26 18.83 -13.12
CA LYS A 273 21.49 19.41 -12.54
C LYS A 273 22.80 18.70 -12.93
N GLY A 274 22.83 17.85 -13.96
CA GLY A 274 24.13 17.34 -14.43
C GLY A 274 24.20 16.26 -15.51
N MET A 275 23.11 15.81 -16.16
CA MET A 275 23.19 14.77 -17.20
C MET A 275 22.16 15.01 -18.32
N SER A 276 22.42 14.51 -19.54
CA SER A 276 21.79 14.95 -20.80
C SER A 276 20.24 14.91 -20.84
N GLU A 277 19.67 15.99 -21.40
CA GLU A 277 18.27 16.45 -21.34
C GLU A 277 17.15 15.50 -21.83
N THR A 278 17.44 14.34 -22.41
CA THR A 278 16.42 13.60 -23.20
C THR A 278 16.08 12.19 -22.72
N TRP A 279 16.91 11.55 -21.88
CA TRP A 279 16.79 10.11 -21.63
C TRP A 279 16.02 9.69 -20.37
N HIS A 280 15.81 10.58 -19.38
CA HIS A 280 15.14 10.21 -18.13
C HIS A 280 13.69 10.69 -18.01
N GLY A 281 13.33 11.82 -18.63
CA GLY A 281 11.95 12.31 -18.57
C GLY A 281 10.94 11.57 -19.44
N SER A 282 11.39 11.00 -20.55
CA SER A 282 10.54 10.22 -21.46
C SER A 282 9.93 8.99 -20.78
N GLY A 283 10.68 8.30 -19.93
CA GLY A 283 10.19 7.15 -19.16
C GLY A 283 9.07 7.52 -18.18
N GLU A 284 9.09 8.73 -17.64
CA GLU A 284 8.08 9.19 -16.67
C GLU A 284 6.77 9.58 -17.34
N ILE A 285 6.87 10.35 -18.42
CA ILE A 285 5.73 10.77 -19.22
C ILE A 285 5.02 9.56 -19.80
N THR A 286 5.78 8.59 -20.35
CA THR A 286 5.21 7.37 -20.94
C THR A 286 4.55 6.46 -19.90
N ARG A 287 5.11 6.30 -18.70
CA ARG A 287 4.46 5.57 -17.60
C ARG A 287 3.16 6.24 -17.16
N THR A 288 3.17 7.55 -16.96
CA THR A 288 1.98 8.31 -16.57
C THR A 288 0.90 8.24 -17.65
N SER A 289 1.32 8.38 -18.91
CA SER A 289 0.46 8.26 -20.09
C SER A 289 -0.14 6.86 -20.24
N SER A 290 0.63 5.80 -19.94
CA SER A 290 0.17 4.41 -19.93
C SER A 290 -0.84 4.17 -18.82
N PHE A 291 -0.58 4.66 -17.61
CA PHE A 291 -1.52 4.58 -16.49
C PHE A 291 -2.85 5.27 -16.80
N PHE A 292 -2.82 6.51 -17.31
CA PHE A 292 -4.06 7.20 -17.66
C PHE A 292 -4.76 6.62 -18.89
N SER A 293 -4.03 5.98 -19.80
CA SER A 293 -4.63 5.14 -20.84
C SER A 293 -5.42 3.99 -20.23
N ARG A 294 -4.83 3.28 -19.26
CA ARG A 294 -5.54 2.24 -18.52
C ARG A 294 -6.77 2.79 -17.81
N ALA A 295 -6.64 3.90 -17.08
CA ALA A 295 -7.76 4.55 -16.41
C ALA A 295 -8.89 4.94 -17.37
N ALA A 296 -8.56 5.39 -18.59
CA ALA A 296 -9.54 5.63 -19.63
C ALA A 296 -10.26 4.35 -20.08
N THR A 297 -9.52 3.26 -20.35
CA THR A 297 -10.11 1.96 -20.74
C THR A 297 -10.96 1.34 -19.63
N CYS A 298 -10.69 1.68 -18.36
CA CYS A 298 -11.46 1.25 -17.21
C CYS A 298 -12.66 2.16 -16.89
N ASN A 299 -12.98 3.13 -17.75
CA ASN A 299 -14.11 4.06 -17.57
C ASN A 299 -14.07 4.86 -16.25
N LEU A 300 -12.87 5.27 -15.82
CA LEU A 300 -12.73 6.32 -14.80
C LEU A 300 -13.11 7.71 -15.35
#